data_AF-A0A382M4Z8-F1
#
_entry.id   AF-A0A382M4Z8-F1
#
_cell.length_a   1.000
_cell.length_b   1.000
_cell.length_c   1.000
_cell.angle_alpha   90.00
_cell.angle_beta   90.00
_cell.angle_gamma   90.00
#
_symmetry.space_group_name_H-M   'P 1'
#
loop_
_entity.id
_entity.type
_entity.pdbx_description
1 polymer ?
#
loop_
_entity_poly.entity_id
_entity_poly.type
_entity_poly.pdbx_seq_one_letter_code
_entity_poly.pdbx_strand_id
1 'polypeptide(L)'
;SFLRLLFDEAKPQAIRKGFCFFHLLICAFRKAALWFGVFKLTRAPSLINNSLKMNTLTPFPKNKRAFFKKKRESRSKVRKSLHEQRQRLIKLRLGMKEGRDLADDMDTCTGEIDLLLKELQSIEDGGHTTFLKVKRSIAPKKNISSEKAKIKEETNELRKQVGALEEQFYLPNLTPEQRDGIVREISEKKERLVDVQNELYALAQYNHTRFVDSRDEDRKNIELDEKLRNIEVRKEVFKTQMLVALEQSDDSLISSLYEELDSLEEEKRKLLAPDGDPFLQSEDSDSDS
;
A
#
# COMPACT_ATOMS: atom_id res chain seq x y z
N SER A 1 2.17 40.78 -70.30
CA SER A 1 2.43 41.89 -69.36
C SER A 1 1.71 41.61 -68.07
N PHE A 2 2.44 41.71 -66.95
CA PHE A 2 1.96 41.62 -65.55
C PHE A 2 1.21 40.34 -65.16
N LEU A 3 1.94 39.35 -64.64
CA LEU A 3 1.58 38.47 -63.50
C LEU A 3 2.48 37.22 -63.47
N ARG A 4 3.77 37.37 -63.13
CA ARG A 4 4.67 36.26 -62.76
C ARG A 4 6.02 36.70 -62.17
N LEU A 5 6.01 37.63 -61.21
CA LEU A 5 7.22 38.02 -60.47
C LEU A 5 6.85 38.31 -59.02
N LEU A 6 6.78 37.26 -58.19
CA LEU A 6 6.92 37.33 -56.73
C LEU A 6 6.85 35.91 -56.12
N PHE A 7 7.73 35.00 -56.56
CA PHE A 7 8.08 33.78 -55.82
C PHE A 7 9.22 33.09 -56.58
N ASP A 8 10.47 33.45 -56.28
CA ASP A 8 11.64 32.59 -56.37
C ASP A 8 12.89 33.37 -55.98
N GLU A 9 13.52 32.99 -54.85
CA GLU A 9 14.98 32.91 -54.64
C GLU A 9 15.29 32.83 -53.13
N ALA A 10 15.60 31.62 -52.64
CA ALA A 10 16.69 31.39 -51.66
C ALA A 10 16.81 29.88 -51.33
N LYS A 11 17.85 29.26 -51.89
CA LYS A 11 18.40 27.96 -51.47
C LYS A 11 19.53 28.15 -50.43
N PRO A 12 19.95 27.09 -49.72
CA PRO A 12 20.55 27.17 -48.39
C PRO A 12 22.08 27.00 -48.37
N GLN A 13 22.79 27.79 -47.56
CA GLN A 13 24.13 27.49 -47.05
C GLN A 13 24.35 28.15 -45.69
N ALA A 14 24.41 27.37 -44.60
CA ALA A 14 25.22 27.64 -43.38
C ALA A 14 24.86 26.70 -42.20
N ILE A 15 25.00 25.38 -42.37
CA ILE A 15 25.09 24.45 -41.23
C ILE A 15 26.58 24.14 -41.03
N ARG A 16 27.31 25.00 -40.31
CA ARG A 16 28.71 24.70 -39.91
C ARG A 16 29.27 25.48 -38.71
N LYS A 17 28.44 26.11 -37.87
CA LYS A 17 28.92 26.80 -36.63
C LYS A 17 28.14 26.46 -35.35
N GLY A 18 27.49 25.30 -35.28
CA GLY A 18 26.78 24.84 -34.07
C GLY A 18 27.48 23.70 -33.30
N PHE A 19 28.50 23.04 -33.87
CA PHE A 19 28.99 21.76 -33.35
C PHE A 19 30.23 21.86 -32.45
N CYS A 20 30.87 23.04 -32.32
CA CYS A 20 32.06 23.20 -31.49
C CYS A 20 31.78 23.58 -30.02
N PHE A 21 30.59 24.08 -29.68
CA PHE A 21 30.28 24.49 -28.31
C PHE A 21 29.93 23.31 -27.38
N PHE A 22 29.31 22.26 -27.92
CA PHE A 22 28.89 21.11 -27.11
C PHE A 22 30.06 20.19 -26.71
N HIS A 23 31.11 20.11 -27.53
CA HIS A 23 32.25 19.25 -27.24
C HIS A 23 33.20 19.84 -26.18
N LEU A 24 33.26 21.18 -26.04
CA LEU A 24 34.02 21.84 -24.98
C LEU A 24 33.38 21.67 -23.59
N LEU A 25 32.05 21.63 -23.52
CA LEU A 25 31.32 21.48 -22.25
C LEU A 25 31.48 20.07 -21.64
N ILE A 26 31.54 19.04 -22.49
CA ILE A 26 31.73 17.65 -22.07
C ILE A 26 33.17 17.38 -21.60
N CYS A 27 34.17 18.06 -22.19
CA CYS A 27 35.55 17.96 -21.73
C CYS A 27 35.82 18.68 -20.39
N ALA A 28 35.08 19.76 -20.08
CA ALA A 28 35.19 20.45 -18.79
C ALA A 28 34.62 19.62 -17.63
N PHE A 29 33.51 18.92 -17.83
CA PHE A 29 32.91 18.05 -16.80
C PHE A 29 33.76 16.81 -16.48
N ARG A 30 34.49 16.27 -17.47
CA ARG A 30 35.35 15.09 -17.27
C ARG A 30 36.63 15.39 -16.48
N LYS A 31 37.10 16.65 -16.47
CA LYS A 31 38.25 17.08 -15.64
C LYS A 31 37.86 17.40 -14.19
N ALA A 32 36.62 17.83 -13.92
CA ALA A 32 36.13 18.06 -12.55
C ALA A 32 35.90 16.75 -11.78
N ALA A 33 35.49 15.68 -12.47
CA ALA A 33 35.24 14.37 -11.85
C ALA A 33 36.52 13.61 -11.45
N LEU A 34 37.68 13.97 -12.00
CA LEU A 34 38.99 13.38 -11.63
C LEU A 34 39.71 14.11 -10.50
N TRP A 35 39.22 15.29 -10.08
CA TRP A 35 39.81 16.06 -8.98
C TRP A 35 39.10 15.82 -7.63
N PHE A 36 37.88 15.29 -7.64
CA PHE A 36 37.16 14.86 -6.42
C PHE A 36 37.48 13.42 -5.97
N GLY A 37 38.31 12.69 -6.72
CA GLY A 37 38.69 11.30 -6.44
C GLY A 37 39.87 11.10 -5.48
N VAL A 38 40.43 12.17 -4.90
CA VAL A 38 41.58 12.09 -3.99
C VAL A 38 41.34 12.98 -2.77
N PHE A 39 40.45 12.56 -1.88
CA PHE A 39 40.48 13.02 -0.49
C PHE A 39 40.40 11.81 0.44
N LYS A 40 41.59 11.31 0.78
CA LYS A 40 41.85 10.53 1.99
C LYS A 40 41.22 11.26 3.18
N LEU A 41 40.24 10.64 3.83
CA LEU A 41 39.97 10.91 5.23
C LEU A 41 40.24 9.64 6.03
N THR A 42 41.44 9.59 6.58
CA THR A 42 41.81 8.83 7.76
C THR A 42 40.79 9.08 8.87
N ARG A 43 40.09 8.03 9.32
CA ARG A 43 39.27 8.09 10.53
C ARG A 43 40.00 7.37 11.66
N ALA A 44 40.58 8.18 12.55
CA ALA A 44 41.13 7.75 13.84
C ALA A 44 39.98 7.31 14.79
N PRO A 45 40.28 6.47 15.81
CA PRO A 45 39.27 5.87 16.67
C PRO A 45 38.83 6.84 17.78
N SER A 46 37.53 7.07 17.90
CA SER A 46 36.96 7.79 19.04
C SER A 46 36.63 6.81 20.17
N LEU A 47 37.50 6.80 21.18
CA LEU A 47 37.17 6.39 22.54
C LEU A 47 36.22 7.43 23.14
N ILE A 48 34.94 7.10 23.29
CA ILE A 48 34.09 7.65 24.34
C ILE A 48 33.23 6.50 24.87
N ASN A 49 33.67 5.95 26.00
CA ASN A 49 32.80 5.29 26.95
C ASN A 49 31.84 6.34 27.51
N ASN A 50 30.54 6.04 27.52
CA ASN A 50 29.67 6.34 28.66
C ASN A 50 28.37 5.52 28.56
N SER A 51 28.36 4.48 29.40
CA SER A 51 27.24 4.02 30.23
C SER A 51 25.91 4.76 30.05
N LEU A 52 24.94 4.07 29.45
CA LEU A 52 23.54 4.08 29.87
C LEU A 52 22.88 2.80 29.34
N LYS A 53 23.14 1.69 30.04
CA LYS A 53 22.36 0.45 29.89
C LYS A 53 20.98 0.72 30.50
N MET A 54 20.05 1.19 29.68
CA MET A 54 18.62 1.11 30.03
C MET A 54 18.22 -0.36 29.93
N ASN A 55 18.00 -0.96 31.10
CA ASN A 55 17.50 -2.31 31.25
C ASN A 55 16.05 -2.38 30.76
N THR A 56 15.83 -2.69 29.49
CA THR A 56 14.53 -3.17 29.02
C THR A 56 14.44 -4.66 29.33
N LEU A 57 13.80 -4.99 30.45
CA LEU A 57 13.38 -6.35 30.81
C LEU A 57 12.29 -6.82 29.86
N THR A 58 12.68 -7.20 28.64
CA THR A 58 11.85 -8.09 27.81
C THR A 58 11.96 -9.52 28.38
N PRO A 59 10.87 -10.30 28.45
CA PRO A 59 10.93 -11.69 28.91
C PRO A 59 11.93 -12.46 28.05
N PHE A 60 13.04 -12.89 28.64
CA PHE A 60 14.10 -13.59 27.90
C PHE A 60 13.54 -14.91 27.34
N PRO A 61 13.68 -15.20 26.04
CA PRO A 61 13.25 -16.47 25.49
C PRO A 61 14.09 -17.59 26.11
N LYS A 62 13.41 -18.57 26.71
CA LYS A 62 13.98 -19.72 27.44
C LYS A 62 14.96 -20.57 26.60
N ASN A 63 15.08 -20.33 25.28
CA ASN A 63 16.02 -20.99 24.39
C ASN A 63 16.59 -20.05 23.30
N LYS A 64 17.67 -19.31 23.61
CA LYS A 64 18.34 -18.37 22.68
C LYS A 64 18.75 -19.01 21.35
N ARG A 65 19.23 -20.26 21.37
CA ARG A 65 19.71 -20.96 20.15
C ARG A 65 18.57 -21.21 19.16
N ALA A 66 17.39 -21.64 19.64
CA ALA A 66 16.22 -21.88 18.81
C ALA A 66 15.70 -20.57 18.16
N PHE A 67 15.70 -19.47 18.91
CA PHE A 67 15.30 -18.16 18.40
C PHE A 67 16.21 -17.67 17.25
N PHE A 68 17.54 -17.71 17.42
CA PHE A 68 18.48 -17.31 16.36
C PHE A 68 18.43 -18.24 15.15
N LYS A 69 18.17 -19.55 15.34
CA LYS A 69 17.98 -20.51 14.24
C LYS A 69 16.75 -20.15 13.42
N LYS A 70 15.59 -19.90 14.05
CA LYS A 70 14.35 -19.47 13.39
C LYS A 70 14.53 -18.13 12.65
N LYS A 71 15.26 -17.18 13.26
CA LYS A 71 15.63 -15.89 12.63
C LYS A 71 16.51 -16.09 11.39
N ARG A 72 17.45 -17.02 11.42
CA ARG A 72 18.31 -17.36 10.28
C ARG A 72 17.53 -18.02 9.14
N GLU A 73 16.63 -18.94 9.48
CA GLU A 73 15.77 -19.64 8.52
C GLU A 73 14.80 -18.69 7.81
N SER A 74 14.13 -17.80 8.55
CA SER A 74 13.27 -16.75 7.99
C SER A 74 14.05 -15.84 7.03
N ARG A 75 15.21 -15.33 7.43
CA ARG A 75 16.09 -14.54 6.53
C ARG A 75 16.49 -15.31 5.27
N SER A 76 16.84 -16.59 5.41
CA SER A 76 17.24 -17.42 4.27
C SER A 76 16.09 -17.57 3.26
N LYS A 77 14.86 -17.81 3.74
CA LYS A 77 13.66 -17.86 2.89
C LYS A 77 13.44 -16.54 2.15
N VAL A 78 13.47 -15.41 2.87
CA VAL A 78 13.27 -14.08 2.26
C VAL A 78 14.34 -13.78 1.22
N ARG A 79 15.62 -14.11 1.49
CA ARG A 79 16.72 -13.94 0.53
C ARG A 79 16.55 -14.78 -0.73
N LYS A 80 16.07 -16.03 -0.62
CA LYS A 80 15.77 -16.88 -1.78
C LYS A 80 14.66 -16.26 -2.63
N SER A 81 13.55 -15.88 -2.01
CA SER A 81 12.45 -15.21 -2.72
C SER A 81 12.88 -13.90 -3.36
N LEU A 82 13.75 -13.13 -2.71
CA LEU A 82 14.29 -11.88 -3.27
C LEU A 82 15.17 -12.14 -4.50
N HIS A 83 15.96 -13.22 -4.48
CA HIS A 83 16.71 -13.64 -5.66
C HIS A 83 15.78 -14.03 -6.81
N GLU A 84 14.75 -14.84 -6.53
CA GLU A 84 13.74 -15.26 -7.52
C GLU A 84 13.04 -14.05 -8.16
N GLN A 85 12.62 -13.06 -7.37
CA GLN A 85 11.96 -11.86 -7.89
C GLN A 85 12.91 -10.98 -8.71
N ARG A 86 14.18 -10.86 -8.31
CA ARG A 86 15.18 -10.16 -9.14
C ARG A 86 15.40 -10.86 -10.48
N GLN A 87 15.42 -12.20 -10.50
CA GLN A 87 15.51 -12.96 -11.75
C GLN A 87 14.26 -12.75 -12.62
N ARG A 88 13.08 -12.72 -12.01
CA ARG A 88 11.83 -12.43 -12.72
C ARG A 88 11.84 -11.03 -13.32
N LEU A 89 12.29 -10.01 -12.58
CA LEU A 89 12.41 -8.64 -13.07
C LEU A 89 13.36 -8.54 -14.28
N ILE A 90 14.49 -9.26 -14.25
CA ILE A 90 15.42 -9.31 -15.38
C ILE A 90 14.73 -9.91 -16.63
N LYS A 91 13.99 -11.02 -16.47
CA LYS A 91 13.23 -11.64 -17.56
C LYS A 91 12.17 -10.70 -18.13
N LEU A 92 11.43 -9.98 -17.28
CA LEU A 92 10.43 -9.01 -17.71
C LEU A 92 11.06 -7.82 -18.47
N ARG A 93 12.19 -7.31 -17.99
CA ARG A 93 12.96 -6.26 -18.69
C ARG A 93 13.44 -6.70 -20.07
N LEU A 94 13.82 -7.98 -20.22
CA LEU A 94 14.15 -8.55 -21.52
C LEU A 94 12.90 -8.63 -22.42
N GLY A 95 11.78 -9.09 -21.88
CA GLY A 95 10.50 -9.13 -22.60
C GLY A 95 10.00 -7.75 -23.07
N MET A 96 10.30 -6.68 -22.33
CA MET A 96 10.01 -5.30 -22.78
C MET A 96 10.88 -4.88 -23.96
N LYS A 97 12.15 -5.29 -24.00
CA LYS A 97 13.02 -5.04 -25.17
C LYS A 97 12.52 -5.75 -26.43
N GLU A 98 11.80 -6.86 -26.25
CA GLU A 98 11.12 -7.60 -27.32
C GLU A 98 9.77 -6.96 -27.72
N GLY A 99 9.36 -5.86 -27.09
CA GLY A 99 8.17 -5.08 -27.45
C GLY A 99 6.86 -5.51 -26.76
N ARG A 100 6.92 -6.35 -25.72
CA ARG A 100 5.73 -6.73 -24.93
C ARG A 100 5.41 -5.68 -23.87
N ASP A 101 4.12 -5.37 -23.69
CA ASP A 101 3.63 -4.51 -22.62
C ASP A 101 3.57 -5.30 -21.29
N LEU A 102 4.68 -5.24 -20.54
CA LEU A 102 4.87 -5.94 -19.26
C LEU A 102 5.07 -4.95 -18.09
N ALA A 103 4.65 -3.69 -18.26
CA ALA A 103 4.88 -2.63 -17.28
C ALA A 103 4.22 -2.94 -15.92
N ASP A 104 2.96 -3.36 -15.94
CA ASP A 104 2.21 -3.73 -14.73
C ASP A 104 2.86 -4.90 -13.96
N ASP A 105 3.39 -5.90 -14.68
CA ASP A 105 4.08 -7.04 -14.07
C ASP A 105 5.44 -6.64 -13.51
N MET A 106 6.10 -5.66 -14.12
CA MET A 106 7.32 -5.08 -13.58
C MET A 106 7.06 -4.32 -12.28
N ASP A 107 6.02 -3.48 -12.25
CA ASP A 107 5.63 -2.72 -11.05
C ASP A 107 5.21 -3.64 -9.91
N THR A 108 4.56 -4.75 -10.24
CA THR A 108 4.26 -5.81 -9.26
C THR A 108 5.56 -6.43 -8.72
N CYS A 109 6.52 -6.78 -9.59
CA CYS A 109 7.78 -7.37 -9.16
C CYS A 109 8.65 -6.41 -8.34
N THR A 110 8.69 -5.12 -8.68
CA THR A 110 9.41 -4.11 -7.90
C THR A 110 8.78 -3.93 -6.53
N GLY A 111 7.45 -3.83 -6.44
CA GLY A 111 6.73 -3.75 -5.17
C GLY A 111 6.96 -4.98 -4.28
N GLU A 112 7.00 -6.18 -4.86
CA GLU A 112 7.33 -7.40 -4.11
C GLU A 112 8.78 -7.39 -3.57
N ILE A 113 9.73 -6.89 -4.36
CA ILE A 113 11.13 -6.74 -3.93
C ILE A 113 11.22 -5.78 -2.74
N ASP A 114 10.56 -4.62 -2.81
CA ASP A 114 10.56 -3.62 -1.75
C ASP A 114 9.94 -4.16 -0.45
N LEU A 115 8.86 -4.93 -0.56
CA LEU A 115 8.27 -5.61 0.60
C LEU A 115 9.19 -6.67 1.21
N LEU A 116 9.91 -7.44 0.39
CA LEU A 116 10.88 -8.42 0.89
C LEU A 116 12.08 -7.74 1.56
N LEU A 117 12.49 -6.56 1.08
CA LEU A 117 13.52 -5.75 1.73
C LEU A 117 13.04 -5.24 3.09
N LYS A 118 11.81 -4.70 3.17
CA LYS A 118 11.19 -4.31 4.45
C LYS A 118 11.00 -5.50 5.40
N GLU A 119 10.73 -6.69 4.87
CA GLU A 119 10.66 -7.91 5.68
C GLU A 119 12.00 -8.25 6.32
N LEU A 120 13.10 -8.17 5.55
CA LEU A 120 14.45 -8.37 6.10
C LEU A 120 14.75 -7.37 7.23
N GLN A 121 14.40 -6.10 7.03
CA GLN A 121 14.53 -5.06 8.04
C GLN A 121 13.68 -5.38 9.29
N SER A 122 12.40 -5.76 9.12
CA SER A 122 11.51 -6.13 10.22
C SER A 122 12.01 -7.33 11.03
N ILE A 123 12.70 -8.27 10.38
CA ILE A 123 13.35 -9.38 11.07
C ILE A 123 14.49 -8.86 11.94
N GLU A 124 15.29 -7.92 11.45
CA GLU A 124 16.39 -7.32 12.22
C GLU A 124 15.87 -6.59 13.45
N ASP A 125 14.86 -5.75 13.28
CA ASP A 125 14.23 -4.92 14.31
C ASP A 125 13.34 -5.71 15.29
N GLY A 126 13.07 -6.99 15.00
CA GLY A 126 12.28 -7.89 15.87
C GLY A 126 10.76 -7.82 15.67
N GLY A 127 10.28 -7.03 14.69
CA GLY A 127 8.86 -6.85 14.35
C GLY A 127 8.30 -7.83 13.31
N HIS A 128 8.96 -8.96 13.04
CA HIS A 128 8.61 -9.87 11.94
C HIS A 128 7.16 -10.39 11.98
N THR A 129 6.59 -10.65 13.15
CA THR A 129 5.23 -11.17 13.30
C THR A 129 4.16 -10.15 12.91
N THR A 130 4.33 -8.90 13.35
CA THR A 130 3.47 -7.78 12.97
C THR A 130 3.61 -7.49 11.49
N PHE A 131 4.86 -7.48 10.98
CA PHE A 131 5.11 -7.30 9.56
C PHE A 131 4.42 -8.37 8.71
N LEU A 132 4.41 -9.65 9.12
CA LEU A 132 3.72 -10.69 8.37
C LEU A 132 2.20 -10.50 8.30
N LYS A 133 1.57 -9.93 9.34
CA LYS A 133 0.15 -9.57 9.32
C LYS A 133 -0.09 -8.47 8.28
N VAL A 134 0.70 -7.40 8.36
CA VAL A 134 0.62 -6.24 7.47
C VAL A 134 0.99 -6.59 6.02
N LYS A 135 1.97 -7.48 5.80
CA LYS A 135 2.43 -7.92 4.48
C LYS A 135 1.30 -8.50 3.64
N ARG A 136 0.33 -9.19 4.25
CA ARG A 136 -0.83 -9.71 3.53
C ARG A 136 -1.73 -8.60 3.00
N SER A 137 -1.77 -7.46 3.70
CA SER A 137 -2.51 -6.26 3.32
C SER A 137 -1.78 -5.47 2.22
N ILE A 138 -0.49 -5.23 2.40
CA ILE A 138 0.31 -4.37 1.52
C ILE A 138 0.86 -5.10 0.28
N ALA A 139 0.86 -6.44 0.26
CA ALA A 139 1.34 -7.20 -0.88
C ALA A 139 0.67 -6.76 -2.19
N PRO A 140 1.45 -6.42 -3.24
CA PRO A 140 0.88 -6.12 -4.53
C PRO A 140 0.16 -7.35 -5.07
N LYS A 141 -0.98 -7.13 -5.73
CA LYS A 141 -1.73 -8.21 -6.37
C LYS A 141 -0.90 -8.82 -7.49
N LYS A 142 -0.91 -10.15 -7.56
CA LYS A 142 -0.27 -10.88 -8.65
C LYS A 142 -1.23 -10.96 -9.84
N ASN A 143 -0.67 -11.02 -11.05
CA ASN A 143 -1.39 -11.30 -12.29
C ASN A 143 -2.37 -10.19 -12.77
N ILE A 144 -2.19 -8.96 -12.29
CA ILE A 144 -3.00 -7.80 -12.71
C ILE A 144 -2.96 -7.63 -14.24
N SER A 145 -1.80 -7.84 -14.87
CA SER A 145 -1.68 -7.69 -16.33
C SER A 145 -2.58 -8.69 -17.07
N SER A 146 -2.64 -9.93 -16.60
CA SER A 146 -3.48 -10.99 -17.21
C SER A 146 -4.96 -10.74 -17.01
N GLU A 147 -5.36 -10.20 -15.86
CA GLU A 147 -6.75 -9.88 -15.55
C GLU A 147 -7.22 -8.67 -16.37
N LYS A 148 -6.39 -7.61 -16.46
CA LYS A 148 -6.62 -6.49 -17.38
C LYS A 148 -6.68 -6.94 -18.84
N ALA A 149 -5.85 -7.89 -19.26
CA ALA A 149 -5.88 -8.40 -20.63
C ALA A 149 -7.21 -9.12 -20.93
N LYS A 150 -7.69 -9.97 -20.02
CA LYS A 150 -8.99 -10.64 -20.14
C LYS A 150 -10.14 -9.64 -20.21
N ILE A 151 -10.15 -8.66 -19.31
CA ILE A 151 -11.17 -7.60 -19.28
C ILE A 151 -11.15 -6.78 -20.58
N LYS A 152 -9.97 -6.47 -21.13
CA LYS A 152 -9.84 -5.79 -22.42
C LYS A 152 -10.37 -6.64 -23.58
N GLU A 153 -10.12 -7.95 -23.56
CA GLU A 153 -10.64 -8.89 -24.55
C GLU A 153 -12.18 -8.96 -24.50
N GLU A 154 -12.76 -9.15 -23.32
CA GLU A 154 -14.22 -9.13 -23.09
C GLU A 154 -14.83 -7.79 -23.54
N THR A 155 -14.17 -6.66 -23.23
CA THR A 155 -14.62 -5.33 -23.69
C THR A 155 -14.65 -5.23 -25.22
N ASN A 156 -13.62 -5.75 -25.89
CA ASN A 156 -13.55 -5.71 -27.35
C ASN A 156 -14.58 -6.62 -28.01
N GLU A 157 -14.83 -7.80 -27.44
CA GLU A 157 -15.86 -8.71 -27.90
C GLU A 157 -17.27 -8.12 -27.75
N LEU A 158 -17.58 -7.56 -26.57
CA LEU A 158 -18.85 -6.88 -26.33
C LEU A 158 -19.04 -5.70 -27.28
N ARG A 159 -18.01 -4.90 -27.53
CA ARG A 159 -18.06 -3.80 -28.52
C ARG A 159 -18.36 -4.30 -29.94
N LYS A 160 -17.75 -5.41 -30.36
CA LYS A 160 -18.03 -6.03 -31.67
C LYS A 160 -19.47 -6.53 -31.75
N GLN A 161 -19.96 -7.16 -30.68
CA GLN A 161 -21.35 -7.64 -30.61
C GLN A 161 -22.35 -6.47 -30.68
N VAL A 162 -22.11 -5.40 -29.90
CA VAL A 162 -22.93 -4.18 -29.96
C VAL A 162 -22.89 -3.56 -31.36
N GLY A 163 -21.71 -3.43 -31.96
CA GLY A 163 -21.59 -2.88 -33.32
C GLY A 163 -22.34 -3.72 -34.37
N ALA A 164 -22.24 -5.06 -34.30
CA ALA A 164 -22.97 -5.95 -35.19
C ALA A 164 -24.50 -5.86 -35.01
N LEU A 165 -24.97 -5.73 -33.76
CA LEU A 165 -26.40 -5.54 -33.46
C LEU A 165 -26.91 -4.16 -33.91
N GLU A 166 -26.09 -3.11 -33.76
CA GLU A 166 -26.39 -1.78 -34.25
C GLU A 166 -26.44 -1.76 -35.79
N GLU A 167 -25.52 -2.43 -36.49
CA GLU A 167 -25.56 -2.61 -37.95
C GLU A 167 -26.82 -3.36 -38.39
N GLN A 168 -27.20 -4.43 -37.66
CA GLN A 168 -28.44 -5.16 -37.92
C GLN A 168 -29.68 -4.28 -37.73
N PHE A 169 -29.68 -3.39 -36.74
CA PHE A 169 -30.78 -2.46 -36.48
C PHE A 169 -31.05 -1.51 -37.68
N TYR A 170 -30.03 -1.14 -38.45
CA TYR A 170 -30.16 -0.26 -39.61
C TYR A 170 -30.63 -0.98 -40.91
N LEU A 171 -30.84 -2.30 -40.89
CA LEU A 171 -31.29 -3.03 -42.08
C LEU A 171 -32.75 -2.69 -42.44
N PRO A 172 -33.07 -2.43 -43.73
CA PRO A 172 -34.44 -2.24 -44.16
C PRO A 172 -35.23 -3.56 -44.08
N ASN A 173 -36.52 -3.48 -43.72
CA ASN A 173 -37.51 -4.57 -43.61
C ASN A 173 -37.55 -5.40 -42.31
N LEU A 174 -37.07 -4.86 -41.17
CA LEU A 174 -37.28 -5.48 -39.85
C LEU A 174 -38.71 -5.29 -39.33
N THR A 175 -39.31 -6.37 -38.80
CA THR A 175 -40.58 -6.32 -38.06
C THR A 175 -40.41 -5.54 -36.74
N PRO A 176 -41.48 -4.96 -36.18
CA PRO A 176 -41.40 -4.26 -34.90
C PRO A 176 -40.90 -5.15 -33.75
N GLU A 177 -41.36 -6.42 -33.69
CA GLU A 177 -40.91 -7.40 -32.68
C GLU A 177 -39.40 -7.69 -32.76
N GLN A 178 -38.85 -7.78 -33.98
CA GLN A 178 -37.42 -7.97 -34.19
C GLN A 178 -36.61 -6.74 -33.78
N ARG A 179 -37.13 -5.53 -34.04
CA ARG A 179 -36.51 -4.29 -33.58
C ARG A 179 -36.46 -4.20 -32.07
N ASP A 180 -37.56 -4.50 -31.39
CA ASP A 180 -37.61 -4.48 -29.92
C ASP A 180 -36.67 -5.53 -29.30
N GLY A 181 -36.57 -6.71 -29.92
CA GLY A 181 -35.60 -7.74 -29.55
C GLY A 181 -34.15 -7.24 -29.65
N ILE A 182 -33.76 -6.63 -30.77
CA ILE A 182 -32.42 -6.08 -30.99
C ILE A 182 -32.13 -4.95 -29.99
N VAL A 183 -33.08 -4.05 -29.73
CA VAL A 183 -32.91 -2.96 -28.76
C VAL A 183 -32.64 -3.50 -27.35
N ARG A 184 -33.38 -4.54 -26.93
CA ARG A 184 -33.15 -5.20 -25.64
C ARG A 184 -31.76 -5.82 -25.57
N GLU A 185 -31.35 -6.57 -26.59
CA GLU A 185 -30.01 -7.17 -26.63
C GLU A 185 -28.89 -6.12 -26.62
N ILE A 186 -29.05 -5.00 -27.34
CA ILE A 186 -28.11 -3.88 -27.29
C ILE A 186 -28.04 -3.30 -25.86
N SER A 187 -29.18 -3.15 -25.19
CA SER A 187 -29.23 -2.62 -23.82
C SER A 187 -28.51 -3.52 -22.81
N GLU A 188 -28.77 -4.84 -22.86
CA GLU A 188 -28.12 -5.82 -22.00
C GLU A 188 -26.60 -5.86 -22.22
N LYS A 189 -26.16 -5.82 -23.49
CA LYS A 189 -24.73 -5.81 -23.84
C LYS A 189 -24.05 -4.51 -23.42
N LYS A 190 -24.75 -3.37 -23.49
CA LYS A 190 -24.24 -2.07 -23.02
C LYS A 190 -24.13 -2.02 -21.49
N GLU A 191 -25.11 -2.56 -20.77
CA GLU A 191 -25.05 -2.70 -19.31
C GLU A 191 -23.85 -3.55 -18.89
N ARG A 192 -23.67 -4.72 -19.51
CA ARG A 192 -22.51 -5.57 -19.27
C ARG A 192 -21.18 -4.87 -19.58
N LEU A 193 -21.14 -4.02 -20.60
CA LEU A 193 -19.96 -3.22 -20.94
C LEU A 193 -19.63 -2.21 -19.83
N VAL A 194 -20.63 -1.58 -19.23
CA VAL A 194 -20.47 -0.69 -18.07
C VAL A 194 -19.93 -1.47 -16.86
N ASP A 195 -20.44 -2.68 -16.59
CA ASP A 195 -19.95 -3.52 -15.49
C ASP A 195 -18.46 -3.87 -15.66
N VAL A 196 -18.06 -4.29 -16.86
CA VAL A 196 -16.67 -4.64 -17.18
C VAL A 196 -15.75 -3.40 -17.09
N GLN A 197 -16.25 -2.22 -17.42
CA GLN A 197 -15.52 -0.95 -17.20
C GLN A 197 -15.36 -0.62 -15.73
N ASN A 198 -16.41 -0.83 -14.93
CA ASN A 198 -16.37 -0.63 -13.48
C ASN A 198 -15.37 -1.59 -12.83
N GLU A 199 -15.29 -2.84 -13.30
CA GLU A 199 -14.29 -3.80 -12.84
C GLU A 199 -12.86 -3.34 -13.15
N LEU A 200 -12.62 -2.80 -14.35
CA LEU A 200 -11.32 -2.23 -14.73
C LEU A 200 -10.94 -1.05 -13.81
N TYR A 201 -11.90 -0.15 -13.53
CA TYR A 201 -11.69 0.96 -12.61
C TYR A 201 -11.41 0.48 -11.19
N ALA A 202 -12.14 -0.53 -10.72
CA ALA A 202 -11.92 -1.16 -9.42
C ALA A 202 -10.52 -1.77 -9.32
N LEU A 203 -10.02 -2.45 -10.36
CA LEU A 203 -8.66 -2.98 -10.38
C LEU A 203 -7.59 -1.88 -10.27
N ALA A 204 -7.84 -0.70 -10.86
CA ALA A 204 -6.95 0.45 -10.75
C ALA A 204 -6.97 1.06 -9.33
N GLN A 205 -8.14 1.17 -8.71
CA GLN A 205 -8.32 1.79 -7.39
C GLN A 205 -8.06 0.83 -6.22
N TYR A 206 -8.08 -0.48 -6.43
CA TYR A 206 -8.01 -1.49 -5.38
C TYR A 206 -6.83 -1.29 -4.40
N ASN A 207 -5.65 -0.93 -4.91
CA ASN A 207 -4.48 -0.70 -4.06
C ASN A 207 -4.62 0.58 -3.21
N HIS A 208 -5.35 1.58 -3.68
CA HIS A 208 -5.62 2.80 -2.94
C HIS A 208 -6.66 2.55 -1.85
N THR A 209 -7.78 1.91 -2.15
CA THR A 209 -8.84 1.63 -1.17
C THR A 209 -8.33 0.77 -0.02
N ARG A 210 -7.61 -0.33 -0.32
CA ARG A 210 -7.06 -1.21 0.72
C ARG A 210 -6.01 -0.51 1.60
N PHE A 211 -5.22 0.39 1.02
CA PHE A 211 -4.24 1.17 1.77
C PHE A 211 -4.92 2.19 2.70
N VAL A 212 -5.98 2.84 2.24
CA VAL A 212 -6.80 3.75 3.05
C VAL A 212 -7.46 2.98 4.20
N ASP A 213 -8.09 1.85 3.92
CA ASP A 213 -8.76 1.02 4.93
C ASP A 213 -7.79 0.54 6.02
N SER A 214 -6.62 0.00 5.62
CA SER A 214 -5.61 -0.47 6.57
C SER A 214 -5.03 0.67 7.42
N ARG A 215 -4.89 1.88 6.85
CA ARG A 215 -4.41 3.05 7.59
C ARG A 215 -5.47 3.58 8.55
N ASP A 216 -6.74 3.55 8.15
CA ASP A 216 -7.84 3.96 9.01
C ASP A 216 -8.06 2.96 10.16
N GLU A 217 -7.86 1.67 9.93
CA GLU A 217 -7.79 0.64 11.00
C GLU A 217 -6.63 0.91 11.96
N ASP A 218 -5.42 1.18 11.45
CA ASP A 218 -4.27 1.51 12.30
C ASP A 218 -4.52 2.79 13.12
N ARG A 219 -5.14 3.82 12.53
CA ARG A 219 -5.51 5.05 13.24
C ARG A 219 -6.51 4.75 14.37
N LYS A 220 -7.56 3.97 14.09
CA LYS A 220 -8.54 3.56 15.10
C LYS A 220 -7.89 2.76 16.23
N ASN A 221 -6.97 1.85 15.91
CA ASN A 221 -6.23 1.07 16.91
C ASN A 221 -5.36 1.95 17.80
N ILE A 222 -4.66 2.93 17.23
CA ILE A 222 -3.85 3.90 17.99
C ILE A 222 -4.73 4.72 18.93
N GLU A 223 -5.88 5.22 18.45
CA GLU A 223 -6.84 5.95 19.27
C GLU A 223 -7.40 5.09 20.42
N LEU A 224 -7.70 3.81 20.17
CA LEU A 224 -8.12 2.87 21.20
C LEU A 224 -7.02 2.62 22.24
N ASP A 225 -5.77 2.41 21.81
CA ASP A 225 -4.62 2.20 22.69
C ASP A 225 -4.31 3.44 23.56
N GLU A 226 -4.52 4.65 23.05
CA GLU A 226 -4.41 5.89 23.82
C GLU A 226 -5.49 6.01 24.88
N LYS A 227 -6.75 5.70 24.53
CA LYS A 227 -7.86 5.70 25.50
C LYS A 227 -7.61 4.69 26.63
N LEU A 228 -7.18 3.47 26.29
CA LEU A 228 -6.86 2.44 27.29
C LEU A 228 -5.71 2.87 28.21
N ARG A 229 -4.66 3.48 27.66
CA ARG A 229 -3.54 4.02 28.46
C ARG A 229 -4.00 5.14 29.40
N ASN A 230 -4.85 6.04 28.93
CA ASN A 230 -5.37 7.13 29.77
C ASN A 230 -6.20 6.59 30.95
N ILE A 231 -7.03 5.56 30.71
CA ILE A 231 -7.79 4.88 31.77
C ILE A 231 -6.84 4.22 32.77
N GLU A 232 -5.81 3.51 32.30
CA GLU A 232 -4.83 2.86 33.18
C GLU A 232 -4.05 3.86 34.05
N VAL A 233 -3.61 4.98 33.47
CA VAL A 233 -2.96 6.06 34.24
C VAL A 233 -3.90 6.61 35.31
N ARG A 234 -5.16 6.88 34.96
CA ARG A 234 -6.16 7.39 35.93
C ARG A 234 -6.42 6.38 37.05
N LYS A 235 -6.52 5.09 36.75
CA LYS A 235 -6.66 4.03 37.77
C LYS A 235 -5.48 4.02 38.74
N GLU A 236 -4.24 4.16 38.26
CA GLU A 236 -3.07 4.22 39.15
C GLU A 236 -3.04 5.50 40.01
N VAL A 237 -3.48 6.64 39.46
CA VAL A 237 -3.64 7.87 40.26
C VAL A 237 -4.69 7.69 41.36
N PHE A 238 -5.85 7.12 41.06
CA PHE A 238 -6.86 6.86 42.09
C PHE A 238 -6.39 5.85 43.14
N LYS A 239 -5.70 4.77 42.75
CA LYS A 239 -5.11 3.82 43.71
C LYS A 239 -4.11 4.51 44.66
N THR A 240 -3.28 5.41 44.15
CA THR A 240 -2.33 6.15 44.99
C THR A 240 -3.02 7.14 45.92
N GLN A 241 -4.07 7.82 45.45
CA GLN A 241 -4.90 8.68 46.29
C GLN A 241 -5.64 7.89 47.38
N MET A 242 -6.10 6.68 47.08
CA MET A 242 -6.71 5.79 48.07
C MET A 242 -5.73 5.39 49.17
N LEU A 243 -4.46 5.12 48.83
CA LEU A 243 -3.44 4.82 49.83
C LEU A 243 -3.21 6.01 50.78
N VAL A 244 -3.20 7.23 50.25
CA VAL A 244 -3.09 8.45 51.06
C VAL A 244 -4.33 8.69 51.92
N ALA A 245 -5.53 8.44 51.40
CA ALA A 245 -6.78 8.54 52.16
C ALA A 245 -6.87 7.50 53.28
N LEU A 246 -6.33 6.30 53.07
CA LEU A 246 -6.18 5.27 54.09
C LEU A 246 -5.21 5.68 55.20
N GLU A 247 -4.11 6.35 54.86
CA GLU A 247 -3.19 6.94 55.86
C GLU A 247 -3.87 8.06 56.68
N GLN A 248 -4.80 8.79 56.07
CA GLN A 248 -5.55 9.90 56.70
C GLN A 248 -6.83 9.44 57.42
N SER A 249 -7.24 8.16 57.27
CA SER A 249 -8.48 7.58 57.81
C SER A 249 -9.77 8.28 57.32
N ASP A 250 -9.76 8.82 56.10
CA ASP A 250 -10.90 9.51 55.50
C ASP A 250 -11.79 8.53 54.70
N ASP A 251 -12.71 7.85 55.39
CA ASP A 251 -13.58 6.82 54.79
C ASP A 251 -14.52 7.35 53.70
N SER A 252 -14.92 8.62 53.78
CA SER A 252 -15.79 9.26 52.78
C SER A 252 -15.10 9.41 51.42
N LEU A 253 -13.83 9.80 51.42
CA LEU A 253 -13.01 9.96 50.21
C LEU A 253 -12.68 8.60 49.59
N ILE A 254 -12.48 7.57 50.42
CA ILE A 254 -12.26 6.19 49.98
C ILE A 254 -13.47 5.67 49.21
N SER A 255 -14.68 5.87 49.72
CA SER A 255 -15.91 5.40 49.06
C SER A 255 -16.12 6.06 47.69
N SER A 256 -15.89 7.38 47.57
CA SER A 256 -15.99 8.07 46.28
C SER A 256 -14.93 7.61 45.28
N LEU A 257 -13.71 7.33 45.75
CA LEU A 257 -12.63 6.84 44.89
C LEU A 257 -12.90 5.42 44.38
N TYR A 258 -13.58 4.57 45.15
CA TYR A 258 -14.01 3.25 44.69
C TYR A 258 -15.05 3.34 43.56
N GLU A 259 -16.05 4.21 43.71
CA GLU A 259 -17.07 4.44 42.67
C GLU A 259 -16.45 4.93 41.36
N GLU A 260 -15.49 5.85 41.44
CA GLU A 260 -14.76 6.34 40.26
C GLU A 260 -13.91 5.23 39.62
N LEU A 261 -13.31 4.35 40.41
CA LEU A 261 -12.49 3.24 39.92
C LEU A 261 -13.33 2.18 39.20
N ASP A 262 -14.53 1.89 39.73
CA ASP A 262 -15.52 1.00 39.10
C ASP A 262 -16.04 1.59 37.78
N SER A 263 -16.31 2.90 37.74
CA SER A 263 -16.73 3.58 36.50
C SER A 263 -15.67 3.48 35.39
N LEU A 264 -14.38 3.57 35.75
CA LEU A 264 -13.26 3.40 34.81
C LEU A 264 -13.08 1.95 34.37
N GLU A 265 -13.42 0.97 35.23
CA GLU A 265 -13.43 -0.44 34.85
C GLU A 265 -14.53 -0.76 33.84
N GLU A 266 -15.71 -0.17 34.02
CA GLU A 266 -16.80 -0.28 33.05
C GLU A 266 -16.44 0.38 31.72
N GLU A 267 -15.82 1.56 31.73
CA GLU A 267 -15.36 2.24 30.51
C GLU A 267 -14.33 1.38 29.76
N LYS A 268 -13.36 0.80 30.48
CA LYS A 268 -12.38 -0.14 29.91
C LYS A 268 -13.07 -1.38 29.32
N ARG A 269 -14.09 -1.91 29.99
CA ARG A 269 -14.86 -3.08 29.51
C ARG A 269 -15.64 -2.74 28.23
N LYS A 270 -16.25 -1.56 28.15
CA LYS A 270 -16.98 -1.09 26.95
C LYS A 270 -16.05 -0.91 25.75
N LEU A 271 -14.84 -0.37 25.95
CA LEU A 271 -13.86 -0.19 24.88
C LEU A 271 -13.25 -1.51 24.38
N LEU A 272 -13.27 -2.56 25.19
CA LEU A 272 -12.79 -3.91 24.85
C LEU A 272 -13.91 -4.84 24.37
N ALA A 273 -15.17 -4.40 24.47
CA ALA A 273 -16.28 -5.16 23.91
C ALA A 273 -16.10 -5.21 22.39
N PRO A 274 -16.14 -6.40 21.76
CA PRO A 274 -16.22 -6.46 20.31
C PRO A 274 -17.46 -5.68 19.89
N ASP A 275 -17.33 -4.83 18.86
CA ASP A 275 -18.47 -4.11 18.27
C ASP A 275 -19.60 -5.12 18.06
N GLY A 276 -20.69 -4.92 18.81
CA GLY A 276 -21.78 -5.89 18.88
C GLY A 276 -22.32 -6.17 17.50
N ASP A 277 -22.50 -7.46 17.19
CA ASP A 277 -23.25 -7.90 16.01
C ASP A 277 -24.65 -7.25 16.05
N PRO A 278 -25.04 -6.43 15.07
CA PRO A 278 -26.36 -5.80 15.03
C PRO A 278 -27.52 -6.80 15.05
N PHE A 279 -27.26 -8.09 14.77
CA PHE A 279 -28.25 -9.16 14.82
C PHE A 279 -28.40 -9.85 16.18
N LEU A 280 -27.55 -9.54 17.16
CA LEU A 280 -27.57 -10.14 18.50
C LEU A 280 -27.89 -9.11 19.61
N GLN A 281 -28.49 -7.97 19.25
CA GLN A 281 -29.19 -7.17 20.25
C GLN A 281 -30.41 -7.98 20.69
N SER A 282 -30.29 -8.69 21.81
CA SER A 282 -31.45 -9.31 22.42
C SER A 282 -32.45 -8.21 22.74
N GLU A 283 -33.64 -8.35 22.17
CA GLU A 283 -34.86 -7.66 22.53
C GLU A 283 -35.21 -8.03 23.98
N ASP A 284 -34.41 -7.59 24.95
CA ASP A 284 -34.75 -7.69 26.36
C ASP A 284 -35.27 -6.33 26.85
N SER A 285 -36.22 -5.80 26.09
CA SER A 285 -37.21 -4.84 26.57
C SER A 285 -38.56 -5.48 26.28
N ASP A 286 -39.08 -6.24 27.25
CA ASP A 286 -40.50 -6.32 27.62
C ASP A 286 -40.75 -7.59 28.45
N SER A 287 -40.71 -7.44 29.77
CA SER A 287 -41.62 -8.17 30.67
C SER A 287 -41.57 -7.53 32.07
N ASP A 288 -42.31 -6.43 32.21
CA ASP A 288 -43.00 -6.14 33.45
C ASP A 288 -43.97 -7.29 33.75
N SER A 289 -43.83 -7.94 34.92
CA SER A 289 -44.90 -8.48 35.78
C SER A 289 -44.30 -9.15 37.02
#